data_AF-A0A3D0ZZD3-F1
#
_entry.id   AF-A0A3D0ZZD3-F1
#
_cell.length_a   1.000
_cell.length_b   1.000
_cell.length_c   1.000
_cell.angle_alpha   90.00
_cell.angle_beta   90.00
_cell.angle_gamma   90.00
#
_symmetry.space_group_name_H-M   'P 1'
#
loop_
_entity.id
_entity.type
_entity.pdbx_description
1 polymer ?
#
loop_
_entity_poly.entity_id
_entity_poly.type
_entity_poly.pdbx_seq_one_letter_code
_entity_poly.pdbx_strand_id
1 'polypeptide(L)'
;MTAYSSHRLAVDIGGTFTDVVLENGNDLVTAKVLTTSSAPEQGVVRGIQDVLSEAGIMAKDISMFLHGTTLATNAIIERKGATTALITTAGFRDVIEIGYESRYNQYDILIDKPAPLVPRELRFTVPERVDIHGRVLWELDEKAVKDLIPKVVQAGVESVAIGFLHGYANPQHERRVEEIIGEMLPDLSITLSAEVCPEIREFERLTTATANAYVRPLMSRYLDNLKFRLEEIGLQCPVLLMTSGGGLTTLDTASKFPIRLVESGPAGGAILASGISADLNLHKVISFDMGGTTAKICLIDEFEAQRAREFEVGRQARFFKGSGLPLRIPVIEMVEIGAGGGSIARVDGLNQITIGPDSAGAEPGPAAYGRGGGRPTITDADIHLGRIDLERFAGGKVELKPDLAASALRSDIGDKLELPSLMAAYGVTEM
;
A
#
# COMPACT_ATOMS: atom_id res chain seq x y z
N MET A 1 -25.81 17.67 -27.86
CA MET A 1 -25.05 17.94 -26.63
C MET A 1 -25.89 17.46 -25.45
N THR A 2 -25.72 16.21 -25.03
CA THR A 2 -26.24 15.74 -23.75
C THR A 2 -25.20 16.08 -22.70
N ALA A 3 -25.40 17.21 -22.01
CA ALA A 3 -24.61 17.56 -20.84
C ALA A 3 -24.92 16.53 -19.75
N TYR A 4 -24.06 15.53 -19.59
CA TYR A 4 -24.03 14.76 -18.36
C TYR A 4 -23.49 15.72 -17.29
N SER A 5 -24.37 16.27 -16.45
CA SER A 5 -23.99 16.90 -15.20
C SER A 5 -23.51 15.80 -14.24
N SER A 6 -22.37 15.17 -14.56
CA SER A 6 -21.86 14.02 -13.81
C SER A 6 -21.04 14.53 -12.63
N HIS A 7 -21.65 14.58 -11.45
CA HIS A 7 -20.89 14.77 -10.22
C HIS A 7 -20.03 13.53 -9.98
N ARG A 8 -18.72 13.71 -9.80
CA ARG A 8 -17.76 12.60 -9.61
C ARG A 8 -17.08 12.77 -8.27
N LEU A 9 -16.93 11.67 -7.54
CA LEU A 9 -16.34 11.66 -6.22
C LEU A 9 -15.09 10.78 -6.24
N ALA A 10 -13.97 11.30 -5.74
CA ALA A 10 -12.73 10.55 -5.59
C ALA A 10 -12.25 10.62 -4.15
N VAL A 11 -11.74 9.51 -3.63
CA VAL A 11 -11.23 9.40 -2.27
C VAL A 11 -9.91 8.65 -2.28
N ASP A 12 -8.87 9.24 -1.67
CA ASP A 12 -7.61 8.56 -1.42
C ASP A 12 -7.34 8.44 0.08
N ILE A 13 -7.12 7.21 0.56
CA ILE A 13 -6.71 6.97 1.94
C ILE A 13 -5.19 6.86 2.00
N GLY A 14 -4.57 7.93 2.49
CA GLY A 14 -3.17 7.95 2.89
C GLY A 14 -2.97 7.49 4.35
N GLY A 15 -1.69 7.40 4.75
CA GLY A 15 -1.32 7.02 6.11
C GLY A 15 -1.69 8.07 7.18
N THR A 16 -1.75 9.35 6.82
CA THR A 16 -2.05 10.45 7.77
C THR A 16 -3.43 11.04 7.56
N PHE A 17 -3.79 11.30 6.31
CA PHE A 17 -5.03 11.92 5.92
C PHE A 17 -5.75 11.09 4.87
N THR A 18 -7.07 11.21 4.87
CA THR A 18 -7.95 10.81 3.79
C THR A 18 -8.35 12.07 3.04
N ASP A 19 -8.04 12.10 1.76
CA ASP A 19 -8.33 13.21 0.86
C ASP A 19 -9.58 12.85 0.04
N VAL A 20 -10.55 13.75 0.02
CA VAL A 20 -11.82 13.61 -0.71
C VAL A 20 -11.95 14.77 -1.68
N VAL A 21 -12.28 14.46 -2.93
CA VAL A 21 -12.48 15.43 -4.00
C VAL A 21 -13.83 15.16 -4.65
N LEU A 22 -14.70 16.17 -4.63
CA LEU A 22 -15.95 16.21 -5.35
C LEU A 22 -15.79 17.15 -6.54
N GLU A 23 -15.98 16.61 -7.73
CA GLU A 23 -16.10 17.40 -8.95
C GLU A 23 -17.57 17.67 -9.23
N ASN A 24 -17.91 18.96 -9.23
CA ASN A 24 -19.24 19.49 -9.43
C ASN A 24 -19.28 20.38 -10.69
N GLY A 25 -19.39 19.74 -11.85
CA GLY A 25 -19.32 20.47 -13.12
C GLY A 25 -17.92 21.05 -13.32
N ASN A 26 -17.77 22.37 -13.19
CA ASN A 26 -16.47 23.05 -13.27
C ASN A 26 -15.85 23.34 -11.90
N ASP A 27 -16.60 23.12 -10.81
CA ASP A 27 -16.15 23.39 -9.45
C ASP A 27 -15.54 22.14 -8.81
N LEU A 28 -14.48 22.33 -8.03
CA LEU A 28 -13.87 21.29 -7.21
C LEU A 28 -14.06 21.64 -5.74
N VAL A 29 -14.67 20.73 -4.99
CA VAL A 29 -14.83 20.82 -3.53
C VAL A 29 -13.98 19.72 -2.91
N THR A 30 -13.12 20.08 -1.97
CA THR A 30 -12.19 19.13 -1.35
C THR A 30 -12.35 19.10 0.16
N ALA A 31 -12.19 17.91 0.74
CA ALA A 31 -12.11 17.75 2.17
C ALA A 31 -10.87 16.93 2.52
N LYS A 32 -10.15 17.38 3.55
CA LYS A 32 -9.06 16.64 4.17
C LYS A 32 -9.47 16.26 5.58
N VAL A 33 -9.49 14.97 5.87
CA VAL A 33 -9.84 14.43 7.19
C VAL A 33 -8.74 13.49 7.67
N LEU A 34 -8.59 13.36 8.98
CA LEU A 34 -7.60 12.45 9.54
C LEU A 34 -8.00 10.99 9.26
N THR A 35 -7.02 10.18 8.86
CA THR A 35 -7.24 8.74 8.67
C THR A 35 -7.51 8.09 10.02
N THR A 36 -8.61 7.33 10.12
CA THR A 36 -8.95 6.55 11.31
C THR A 36 -8.48 5.11 11.09
N SER A 37 -7.25 4.78 11.51
CA SER A 37 -6.59 3.51 11.16
C SER A 37 -7.38 2.25 11.55
N SER A 38 -8.17 2.30 12.62
CA SER A 38 -9.01 1.18 13.07
C SER A 38 -10.31 1.02 12.28
N ALA A 39 -10.78 2.08 11.62
CA ALA A 39 -12.02 2.11 10.86
C ALA A 39 -11.92 3.12 9.69
N PRO A 40 -11.08 2.85 8.67
CA PRO A 40 -10.76 3.82 7.62
C PRO A 40 -11.99 4.28 6.84
N GLU A 41 -12.99 3.40 6.69
CA GLU A 41 -14.26 3.69 6.02
C GLU A 41 -15.04 4.83 6.69
N GLN A 42 -14.90 5.03 8.01
CA GLN A 42 -15.55 6.13 8.71
C GLN A 42 -14.96 7.49 8.32
N GLY A 43 -13.63 7.54 8.13
CA GLY A 43 -12.93 8.72 7.62
C GLY A 43 -13.43 9.08 6.22
N VAL A 44 -13.56 8.08 5.34
CA VAL A 44 -14.12 8.25 4.00
C VAL A 44 -15.52 8.85 4.04
N VAL A 45 -16.45 8.24 4.78
CA VAL A 45 -17.84 8.69 4.85
C VAL A 45 -17.94 10.12 5.39
N ARG A 46 -17.17 10.45 6.42
CA ARG A 46 -17.13 11.80 6.97
C ARG A 46 -16.64 12.81 5.94
N GLY A 47 -15.55 12.53 5.22
CA GLY A 47 -15.04 13.42 4.18
C GLY A 47 -16.04 13.59 3.03
N ILE A 48 -16.77 12.54 2.67
CA ILE A 48 -17.85 12.61 1.68
C ILE A 48 -18.98 13.52 2.15
N GLN A 49 -19.41 13.38 3.42
CA GLN A 49 -20.46 14.23 3.99
C GLN A 49 -20.05 15.71 4.02
N ASP A 50 -18.78 15.99 4.37
CA ASP A 50 -18.22 17.35 4.37
C ASP A 50 -18.36 17.99 2.96
N VAL A 51 -17.87 17.32 1.90
CA VAL A 51 -17.92 17.89 0.54
C VAL A 51 -19.32 17.97 -0.05
N LEU A 52 -20.20 17.01 0.26
CA LEU A 52 -21.60 17.03 -0.20
C LEU A 52 -22.38 18.16 0.46
N SER A 53 -22.17 18.38 1.76
CA SER A 53 -22.82 19.47 2.50
C SER A 53 -22.36 20.83 2.01
N GLU A 54 -21.07 20.99 1.73
CA GLU A 54 -20.51 22.24 1.21
C GLU A 54 -21.02 22.55 -0.21
N ALA A 55 -21.09 21.53 -1.08
CA ALA A 55 -21.58 21.68 -2.44
C ALA A 55 -23.12 21.78 -2.54
N GLY A 56 -23.86 21.42 -1.49
CA GLY A 56 -25.32 21.35 -1.50
C GLY A 56 -25.87 20.23 -2.39
N ILE A 57 -25.14 19.11 -2.51
CA ILE A 57 -25.45 17.98 -3.40
C ILE A 57 -25.87 16.76 -2.57
N MET A 58 -26.82 15.95 -3.09
CA MET A 58 -27.18 14.69 -2.46
C MET A 58 -26.30 13.54 -2.96
N ALA A 59 -26.01 12.56 -2.11
CA ALA A 59 -25.17 11.40 -2.50
C ALA A 59 -25.70 10.64 -3.74
N LYS A 60 -27.02 10.61 -3.93
CA LYS A 60 -27.66 9.98 -5.09
C LYS A 60 -27.37 10.68 -6.43
N ASP A 61 -26.93 11.94 -6.39
CA ASP A 61 -26.61 12.72 -7.58
C ASP A 61 -25.17 12.43 -8.07
N ILE A 62 -24.37 11.74 -7.25
CA ILE A 62 -23.03 11.27 -7.64
C ILE A 62 -23.17 10.17 -8.68
N SER A 63 -22.46 10.36 -9.80
CA SER A 63 -22.50 9.46 -10.96
C SER A 63 -21.39 8.40 -10.95
N MET A 64 -20.31 8.63 -10.20
CA MET A 64 -19.17 7.74 -10.09
C MET A 64 -18.40 7.98 -8.80
N PHE A 65 -17.94 6.90 -8.19
CA PHE A 65 -17.06 6.94 -7.04
C PHE A 65 -15.74 6.23 -7.33
N LEU A 66 -14.62 6.92 -7.12
CA LEU A 66 -13.27 6.42 -7.31
C LEU A 66 -12.55 6.34 -5.96
N HIS A 67 -11.85 5.23 -5.72
CA HIS A 67 -11.16 5.00 -4.46
C HIS A 67 -9.72 4.54 -4.64
N GLY A 68 -8.78 5.31 -4.08
CA GLY A 68 -7.38 4.95 -3.86
C GLY A 68 -7.14 4.61 -2.40
N THR A 69 -6.21 3.69 -2.13
CA THR A 69 -5.87 3.32 -0.75
C THR A 69 -4.44 2.82 -0.60
N THR A 70 -3.85 3.13 0.55
CA THR A 70 -2.54 2.62 0.98
C THR A 70 -2.63 1.44 1.94
N LEU A 71 -3.84 0.98 2.28
CA LEU A 71 -4.06 -0.07 3.30
C LEU A 71 -3.36 -1.40 2.95
N ALA A 72 -3.42 -1.82 1.67
CA ALA A 72 -2.78 -3.06 1.23
C ALA A 72 -1.24 -2.97 1.34
N THR A 73 -0.65 -1.86 0.92
CA THR A 73 0.79 -1.60 1.09
C THR A 73 1.18 -1.68 2.57
N ASN A 74 0.48 -0.94 3.43
CA ASN A 74 0.81 -0.85 4.86
C ASN A 74 0.68 -2.21 5.56
N ALA A 75 -0.34 -3.01 5.22
CA ALA A 75 -0.51 -4.35 5.79
C ALA A 75 0.69 -5.27 5.50
N ILE A 76 1.29 -5.18 4.32
CA ILE A 76 2.47 -5.96 3.95
C ILE A 76 3.72 -5.44 4.67
N ILE A 77 3.93 -4.11 4.67
CA ILE A 77 5.10 -3.48 5.30
C ILE A 77 5.09 -3.73 6.81
N GLU A 78 3.96 -3.50 7.48
CA GLU A 78 3.81 -3.65 8.92
C GLU A 78 3.61 -5.10 9.38
N ARG A 79 3.51 -6.05 8.43
CA ARG A 79 3.21 -7.47 8.71
C ARG A 79 1.92 -7.64 9.53
N LYS A 80 0.88 -6.90 9.16
CA LYS A 80 -0.47 -6.92 9.77
C LYS A 80 -1.53 -7.52 8.86
N GLY A 81 -1.17 -8.55 8.09
CA GLY A 81 -2.13 -9.33 7.31
C GLY A 81 -2.67 -10.53 8.08
N ALA A 82 -3.44 -11.35 7.37
CA ALA A 82 -4.06 -12.55 7.90
C ALA A 82 -3.04 -13.67 8.15
N THR A 83 -3.31 -14.54 9.11
CA THR A 83 -2.51 -15.76 9.30
C THR A 83 -2.66 -16.63 8.05
N THR A 84 -1.59 -16.74 7.28
CA THR A 84 -1.64 -17.30 5.92
C THR A 84 -0.82 -18.57 5.81
N ALA A 85 -1.34 -19.57 5.09
CA ALA A 85 -0.61 -20.75 4.69
C ALA A 85 -0.35 -20.78 3.18
N LEU A 86 0.71 -21.49 2.78
CA LEU A 86 1.03 -21.79 1.38
C LEU A 86 0.89 -23.29 1.16
N ILE A 87 0.16 -23.70 0.13
CA ILE A 87 0.13 -25.08 -0.37
C ILE A 87 0.82 -25.09 -1.74
N THR A 88 1.88 -25.88 -1.87
CA THR A 88 2.67 -25.96 -3.11
C THR A 88 3.11 -27.39 -3.43
N THR A 89 3.82 -27.56 -4.54
CA THR A 89 4.28 -28.85 -5.04
C THR A 89 5.26 -29.51 -4.07
N ALA A 90 5.15 -30.84 -3.89
CA ALA A 90 6.13 -31.64 -3.16
C ALA A 90 7.57 -31.34 -3.61
N GLY A 91 8.42 -30.99 -2.64
CA GLY A 91 9.80 -30.56 -2.88
C GLY A 91 10.02 -29.07 -3.10
N PHE A 92 8.95 -28.26 -3.23
CA PHE A 92 9.02 -26.82 -3.53
C PHE A 92 8.61 -25.92 -2.35
N ARG A 93 8.55 -26.48 -1.14
CA ARG A 93 8.15 -25.79 0.11
C ARG A 93 8.90 -24.47 0.34
N ASP A 94 10.21 -24.50 0.11
CA ASP A 94 11.13 -23.44 0.56
C ASP A 94 11.45 -22.43 -0.56
N VAL A 95 10.78 -22.52 -1.71
CA VAL A 95 10.99 -21.62 -2.87
C VAL A 95 10.88 -20.14 -2.49
N ILE A 96 9.87 -19.77 -1.70
CA ILE A 96 9.64 -18.36 -1.32
C ILE A 96 10.67 -17.83 -0.30
N GLU A 97 11.49 -18.70 0.28
CA GLU A 97 12.57 -18.33 1.22
C GLU A 97 13.95 -18.38 0.55
N ILE A 98 14.19 -19.38 -0.28
CA ILE A 98 15.41 -19.48 -1.09
C ILE A 98 15.50 -18.27 -2.03
N GLY A 99 14.38 -17.96 -2.70
CA GLY A 99 14.27 -16.90 -3.69
C GLY A 99 15.20 -17.12 -4.87
N TYR A 100 15.79 -16.02 -5.36
CA TYR A 100 16.99 -16.10 -6.16
C TYR A 100 18.18 -16.03 -5.21
N GLU A 101 19.19 -16.88 -5.38
CA GLU A 101 20.45 -16.85 -4.61
C GLU A 101 21.23 -15.52 -4.75
N SER A 102 20.63 -14.51 -5.38
CA SER A 102 21.05 -13.12 -5.45
C SER A 102 21.14 -12.46 -4.07
N ARG A 103 22.17 -11.64 -3.91
CA ARG A 103 22.36 -10.74 -2.77
C ARG A 103 22.19 -9.31 -3.26
N TYR A 104 21.26 -8.57 -2.67
CA TYR A 104 21.07 -7.16 -3.02
C TYR A 104 22.28 -6.29 -2.60
N ASN A 105 23.05 -6.74 -1.60
CA ASN A 105 24.36 -6.21 -1.27
C ASN A 105 25.42 -7.31 -1.41
N GLN A 106 26.21 -7.25 -2.49
CA GLN A 106 27.19 -8.30 -2.82
C GLN A 106 28.35 -8.39 -1.81
N TYR A 107 28.64 -7.29 -1.12
CA TYR A 107 29.77 -7.19 -0.19
C TYR A 107 29.40 -7.50 1.26
N ASP A 108 28.11 -7.53 1.58
CA ASP A 108 27.63 -7.94 2.88
C ASP A 108 27.49 -9.47 2.95
N ILE A 109 28.40 -10.10 3.69
CA ILE A 109 28.44 -11.56 3.84
C ILE A 109 27.35 -12.03 4.82
N LEU A 110 26.92 -11.16 5.72
CA LEU A 110 25.92 -11.43 6.77
C LEU A 110 24.55 -10.84 6.41
N ILE A 111 24.29 -10.65 5.12
CA ILE A 111 23.07 -10.02 4.61
C ILE A 111 21.82 -10.78 5.08
N ASP A 112 20.96 -10.07 5.79
CA ASP A 112 19.64 -10.58 6.17
C ASP A 112 18.67 -10.40 5.01
N LYS A 113 18.12 -11.52 4.51
CA LYS A 113 17.09 -11.48 3.47
C LYS A 113 15.73 -11.13 4.08
N PRO A 114 14.85 -10.43 3.34
CA PRO A 114 13.48 -10.19 3.79
C PRO A 114 12.77 -11.51 4.11
N ALA A 115 12.28 -11.65 5.35
CA ALA A 115 11.55 -12.83 5.75
C ALA A 115 10.28 -13.01 4.89
N PRO A 116 9.94 -14.21 4.41
CA PRO A 116 8.70 -14.44 3.66
C PRO A 116 7.47 -14.12 4.52
N LEU A 117 6.34 -13.78 3.87
CA LEU A 117 5.08 -13.50 4.60
C LEU A 117 4.50 -14.73 5.30
N VAL A 118 4.76 -15.92 4.75
CA VAL A 118 4.32 -17.19 5.31
C VAL A 118 5.51 -17.88 5.96
N PRO A 119 5.46 -18.16 7.28
CA PRO A 119 6.53 -18.86 7.97
C PRO A 119 6.58 -20.34 7.53
N ARG A 120 7.74 -20.98 7.67
CA ARG A 120 8.01 -22.30 7.07
C ARG A 120 7.06 -23.40 7.53
N GLU A 121 6.62 -23.36 8.79
CA GLU A 121 5.66 -24.28 9.40
C GLU A 121 4.26 -24.21 8.80
N LEU A 122 3.91 -23.09 8.15
CA LEU A 122 2.65 -22.89 7.42
C LEU A 122 2.81 -23.08 5.90
N ARG A 123 3.95 -23.64 5.46
CA ARG A 123 4.18 -24.02 4.05
C ARG A 123 4.01 -25.52 3.92
N PHE A 124 2.87 -25.92 3.39
CA PHE A 124 2.50 -27.29 3.15
C PHE A 124 2.81 -27.69 1.72
N THR A 125 2.99 -28.99 1.51
CA THR A 125 3.27 -29.55 0.20
C THR A 125 2.36 -30.71 -0.10
N VAL A 126 1.88 -30.80 -1.34
CA VAL A 126 1.06 -31.91 -1.84
C VAL A 126 1.85 -32.68 -2.90
N PRO A 127 1.74 -34.01 -2.97
CA PRO A 127 2.22 -34.76 -4.12
C PRO A 127 1.34 -34.50 -5.34
N GLU A 128 1.85 -33.70 -6.27
CA GLU A 128 1.27 -33.52 -7.61
C GLU A 128 2.36 -33.04 -8.56
N ARG A 129 2.18 -33.21 -9.88
CA ARG A 129 3.12 -32.64 -10.85
C ARG A 129 2.49 -32.38 -12.21
N VAL A 130 2.74 -31.19 -12.74
CA VAL A 130 2.41 -30.78 -14.11
C VAL A 130 3.70 -30.39 -14.83
N ASP A 131 3.78 -30.63 -16.14
CA ASP A 131 4.92 -30.19 -16.97
C ASP A 131 4.73 -28.80 -17.58
N ILE A 132 5.74 -28.28 -18.28
CA ILE A 132 5.72 -26.96 -18.93
C ILE A 132 4.62 -26.81 -20.01
N HIS A 133 4.09 -27.91 -20.53
CA HIS A 133 3.03 -27.94 -21.53
C HIS A 133 1.64 -28.13 -20.91
N GLY A 134 1.55 -28.14 -19.58
CA GLY A 134 0.29 -28.34 -18.85
C GLY A 134 -0.15 -29.80 -18.77
N ARG A 135 0.70 -30.77 -19.15
CA ARG A 135 0.38 -32.20 -19.03
C ARG A 135 0.60 -32.65 -17.60
N VAL A 136 -0.37 -33.39 -17.06
CA VAL A 136 -0.26 -34.01 -15.74
C VAL A 136 0.78 -35.13 -15.82
N LEU A 137 1.83 -35.03 -15.00
CA LEU A 137 2.84 -36.06 -14.83
C LEU A 137 2.47 -36.96 -13.65
N TRP A 138 2.08 -36.35 -12.53
CA TRP A 138 1.56 -37.02 -11.35
C TRP A 138 0.23 -36.39 -10.96
N GLU A 139 -0.80 -37.23 -10.83
CA GLU A 139 -2.12 -36.82 -10.36
C GLU A 139 -2.04 -36.17 -8.97
N LEU A 140 -2.99 -35.28 -8.68
CA LEU A 140 -3.14 -34.67 -7.36
C LEU A 140 -3.50 -35.72 -6.31
N ASP A 141 -2.69 -35.83 -5.26
CA ASP A 141 -3.05 -36.62 -4.09
C ASP A 141 -4.08 -35.88 -3.22
N GLU A 142 -5.36 -36.07 -3.53
CA GLU A 142 -6.47 -35.47 -2.77
C GLU A 142 -6.50 -35.89 -1.29
N LYS A 143 -5.98 -37.08 -0.96
CA LYS A 143 -5.92 -37.53 0.43
C LYS A 143 -4.90 -36.69 1.18
N ALA A 144 -3.73 -36.44 0.58
CA ALA A 144 -2.73 -35.55 1.17
C ALA A 144 -3.30 -34.15 1.42
N VAL A 145 -4.12 -33.61 0.51
CA VAL A 145 -4.83 -32.33 0.72
C VAL A 145 -5.73 -32.38 1.96
N LYS A 146 -6.56 -33.42 2.08
CA LYS A 146 -7.48 -33.60 3.21
C LYS A 146 -6.73 -33.74 4.54
N ASP A 147 -5.59 -34.43 4.54
CA ASP A 147 -4.74 -34.62 5.71
C ASP A 147 -4.05 -33.33 6.18
N LEU A 148 -4.00 -32.27 5.36
CA LEU A 148 -3.50 -30.95 5.74
C LEU A 148 -4.53 -30.11 6.50
N ILE A 149 -5.82 -30.33 6.26
CA ILE A 149 -6.91 -29.50 6.81
C ILE A 149 -6.86 -29.39 8.34
N PRO A 150 -6.68 -30.48 9.12
CA PRO A 150 -6.57 -30.36 10.57
C PRO A 150 -5.41 -29.47 11.02
N LYS A 151 -4.30 -29.46 10.28
CA LYS A 151 -3.12 -28.61 10.58
C LYS A 151 -3.41 -27.14 10.29
N VAL A 152 -4.10 -26.85 9.18
CA VAL A 152 -4.56 -25.51 8.81
C VAL A 152 -5.48 -24.95 9.89
N VAL A 153 -6.44 -25.75 10.36
CA VAL A 153 -7.36 -25.37 11.45
C VAL A 153 -6.63 -25.16 12.77
N GLN A 154 -5.77 -26.12 13.17
CA GLN A 154 -5.02 -26.03 14.43
C GLN A 154 -4.11 -24.80 14.49
N ALA A 155 -3.54 -24.40 13.35
CA ALA A 155 -2.69 -23.22 13.24
C ALA A 155 -3.46 -21.90 13.18
N GLY A 156 -4.80 -21.92 13.18
CA GLY A 156 -5.61 -20.71 13.10
C GLY A 156 -5.44 -19.95 11.79
N VAL A 157 -5.19 -20.67 10.68
CA VAL A 157 -5.02 -20.06 9.36
C VAL A 157 -6.34 -19.46 8.90
N GLU A 158 -6.29 -18.18 8.51
CA GLU A 158 -7.42 -17.41 8.00
C GLU A 158 -7.44 -17.35 6.46
N SER A 159 -6.29 -17.59 5.82
CA SER A 159 -6.13 -17.48 4.37
C SER A 159 -5.12 -18.48 3.83
N VAL A 160 -5.34 -19.01 2.63
CA VAL A 160 -4.46 -19.98 1.97
C VAL A 160 -4.12 -19.51 0.57
N ALA A 161 -2.83 -19.46 0.25
CA ALA A 161 -2.34 -19.40 -1.12
C ALA A 161 -2.08 -20.83 -1.62
N ILE A 162 -2.64 -21.16 -2.79
CA ILE A 162 -2.40 -22.42 -3.49
C ILE A 162 -1.60 -22.09 -4.73
N GLY A 163 -0.45 -22.73 -4.90
CA GLY A 163 0.36 -22.52 -6.08
C GLY A 163 1.24 -23.71 -6.40
N PHE A 164 0.96 -24.34 -7.53
CA PHE A 164 1.71 -25.50 -8.00
C PHE A 164 2.64 -25.12 -9.14
N LEU A 165 3.71 -25.89 -9.33
CA LEU A 165 4.57 -25.70 -10.49
C LEU A 165 3.79 -25.87 -11.78
N HIS A 166 4.03 -24.95 -12.71
CA HIS A 166 3.32 -24.87 -13.99
C HIS A 166 1.79 -24.72 -13.85
N GLY A 167 1.29 -24.25 -12.70
CA GLY A 167 -0.13 -23.89 -12.52
C GLY A 167 -0.62 -22.84 -13.52
N TYR A 168 0.28 -21.96 -14.00
CA TYR A 168 -0.01 -21.01 -15.08
C TYR A 168 -0.35 -21.69 -16.43
N ALA A 169 0.17 -22.90 -16.66
CA ALA A 169 -0.07 -23.67 -17.88
C ALA A 169 -1.28 -24.60 -17.74
N ASN A 170 -1.46 -25.21 -16.56
CA ASN A 170 -2.66 -25.98 -16.23
C ASN A 170 -3.08 -25.75 -14.77
N PRO A 171 -4.18 -24.99 -14.52
CA PRO A 171 -4.63 -24.65 -13.17
C PRO A 171 -5.51 -25.73 -12.53
N GLN A 172 -5.73 -26.90 -13.18
CA GLN A 172 -6.70 -27.90 -12.72
C GLN A 172 -6.44 -28.39 -11.29
N HIS A 173 -5.18 -28.70 -10.94
CA HIS A 173 -4.86 -29.11 -9.57
C HIS A 173 -5.09 -27.99 -8.55
N GLU A 174 -4.75 -26.74 -8.88
CA GLU A 174 -4.99 -25.61 -7.98
C GLU A 174 -6.49 -25.44 -7.69
N ARG A 175 -7.33 -25.49 -8.72
CA ARG A 175 -8.80 -25.43 -8.59
C ARG A 175 -9.36 -26.61 -7.80
N ARG A 176 -8.84 -27.81 -8.03
CA ARG A 176 -9.29 -29.00 -7.31
C ARG A 176 -8.98 -28.92 -5.82
N VAL A 177 -7.84 -28.35 -5.45
CA VAL A 177 -7.51 -28.08 -4.03
C VAL A 177 -8.44 -27.01 -3.44
N GLU A 178 -8.75 -25.94 -4.18
CA GLU A 178 -9.73 -24.94 -3.74
C GLU A 178 -11.10 -25.56 -3.49
N GLU A 179 -11.59 -26.43 -4.37
CA GLU A 179 -12.86 -27.15 -4.17
C GLU A 179 -12.85 -27.98 -2.88
N ILE A 180 -11.82 -28.82 -2.69
CA ILE A 180 -11.71 -29.69 -1.51
C ILE A 180 -11.66 -28.87 -0.21
N ILE A 181 -10.86 -27.80 -0.19
CA ILE A 181 -10.73 -26.95 0.99
C ILE A 181 -12.04 -26.16 1.21
N GLY A 182 -12.65 -25.61 0.17
CA GLY A 182 -13.89 -24.84 0.26
C GLY A 182 -15.09 -25.67 0.75
N GLU A 183 -15.16 -26.96 0.39
CA GLU A 183 -16.17 -27.89 0.92
C GLU A 183 -16.03 -28.11 2.44
N MET A 184 -14.81 -28.09 2.96
CA MET A 184 -14.52 -28.42 4.35
C MET A 184 -14.33 -27.20 5.26
N LEU A 185 -13.92 -26.06 4.69
CA LEU A 185 -13.62 -24.79 5.36
C LEU A 185 -14.20 -23.63 4.53
N PRO A 186 -15.54 -23.45 4.50
CA PRO A 186 -16.20 -22.48 3.61
C PRO A 186 -15.83 -21.01 3.91
N ASP A 187 -15.45 -20.71 5.15
CA ASP A 187 -15.07 -19.35 5.57
C ASP A 187 -13.60 -19.01 5.27
N LEU A 188 -12.80 -19.98 4.80
CA LEU A 188 -11.38 -19.79 4.55
C LEU A 188 -11.16 -19.00 3.25
N SER A 189 -10.36 -17.93 3.32
CA SER A 189 -9.99 -17.17 2.13
C SER A 189 -8.98 -17.96 1.28
N ILE A 190 -9.34 -18.36 0.06
CA ILE A 190 -8.48 -19.16 -0.82
C ILE A 190 -8.02 -18.34 -2.02
N THR A 191 -6.72 -18.30 -2.28
CA THR A 191 -6.10 -17.62 -3.42
C THR A 191 -5.36 -18.61 -4.32
N LEU A 192 -5.68 -18.62 -5.61
CA LEU A 192 -4.99 -19.43 -6.60
C LEU A 192 -3.87 -18.64 -7.30
N SER A 193 -2.66 -19.21 -7.35
CA SER A 193 -1.52 -18.58 -8.01
C SER A 193 -1.76 -18.37 -9.50
N ALA A 194 -2.46 -19.31 -10.13
CA ALA A 194 -2.83 -19.24 -11.55
C ALA A 194 -3.91 -18.18 -11.85
N GLU A 195 -4.57 -17.61 -10.86
CA GLU A 195 -5.51 -16.50 -11.08
C GLU A 195 -4.87 -15.14 -10.77
N VAL A 196 -4.07 -15.06 -9.69
CA VAL A 196 -3.40 -13.83 -9.28
C VAL A 196 -2.31 -13.44 -10.26
N CYS A 197 -1.44 -14.40 -10.59
CA CYS A 197 -0.22 -14.22 -11.37
C CYS A 197 0.00 -15.43 -12.32
N PRO A 198 -0.74 -15.54 -13.44
CA PRO A 198 -0.63 -16.63 -14.42
C PRO A 198 0.64 -16.52 -15.29
N GLU A 199 1.81 -16.43 -14.66
CA GLU A 199 3.10 -16.27 -15.34
C GLU A 199 4.12 -17.36 -14.91
N ILE A 200 5.11 -17.59 -15.78
CA ILE A 200 6.27 -18.43 -15.47
C ILE A 200 7.11 -17.80 -14.34
N ARG A 201 7.95 -18.63 -13.69
CA ARG A 201 8.78 -18.35 -12.50
C ARG A 201 8.00 -18.45 -11.20
N GLU A 202 8.28 -19.51 -10.47
CA GLU A 202 7.59 -19.91 -9.25
C GLU A 202 7.85 -18.98 -8.08
N PHE A 203 9.04 -18.38 -7.96
CA PHE A 203 9.35 -17.54 -6.82
C PHE A 203 8.45 -16.30 -6.75
N GLU A 204 8.40 -15.50 -7.82
CA GLU A 204 7.59 -14.29 -7.86
C GLU A 204 6.10 -14.62 -7.94
N ARG A 205 5.73 -15.68 -8.68
CA ARG A 205 4.32 -16.12 -8.73
C ARG A 205 3.82 -16.51 -7.35
N LEU A 206 4.53 -17.36 -6.62
CA LEU A 206 4.14 -17.81 -5.29
C LEU A 206 4.22 -16.69 -4.26
N THR A 207 5.23 -15.81 -4.36
CA THR A 207 5.33 -14.64 -3.48
C THR A 207 4.15 -13.68 -3.68
N THR A 208 3.75 -13.45 -4.93
CA THR A 208 2.59 -12.60 -5.27
C THR A 208 1.27 -13.24 -4.82
N ALA A 209 1.09 -14.54 -5.06
CA ALA A 209 -0.10 -15.27 -4.61
C ALA A 209 -0.21 -15.28 -3.08
N THR A 210 0.93 -15.47 -2.41
CA THR A 210 1.04 -15.42 -0.95
C THR A 210 0.71 -14.03 -0.42
N ALA A 211 1.26 -12.97 -1.03
CA ALA A 211 0.96 -11.60 -0.62
C ALA A 211 -0.51 -11.25 -0.83
N ASN A 212 -1.12 -11.69 -1.94
CA ASN A 212 -2.56 -11.54 -2.15
C ASN A 212 -3.38 -12.25 -1.07
N ALA A 213 -3.08 -13.53 -0.79
CA ALA A 213 -3.75 -14.28 0.28
C ALA A 213 -3.59 -13.59 1.65
N TYR A 214 -2.41 -13.04 1.92
CA TYR A 214 -2.07 -12.37 3.17
C TYR A 214 -2.92 -11.11 3.44
N VAL A 215 -3.14 -10.28 2.42
CA VAL A 215 -3.94 -9.04 2.59
C VAL A 215 -5.43 -9.24 2.32
N ARG A 216 -5.83 -10.33 1.67
CA ARG A 216 -7.19 -10.50 1.17
C ARG A 216 -8.28 -10.46 2.24
N PRO A 217 -8.19 -11.14 3.40
CA PRO A 217 -9.23 -11.06 4.41
C PRO A 217 -9.42 -9.65 4.97
N LEU A 218 -8.32 -8.93 5.21
CA LEU A 218 -8.36 -7.55 5.70
C LEU A 218 -9.01 -6.62 4.68
N MET A 219 -8.56 -6.69 3.42
CA MET A 219 -9.08 -5.83 2.36
C MET A 219 -10.53 -6.16 2.00
N SER A 220 -10.93 -7.43 1.98
CA SER A 220 -12.33 -7.80 1.69
C SER A 220 -13.28 -7.22 2.75
N ARG A 221 -12.98 -7.40 4.04
CA ARG A 221 -13.77 -6.81 5.14
C ARG A 221 -13.87 -5.29 5.02
N TYR A 222 -12.75 -4.63 4.72
CA TYR A 222 -12.74 -3.18 4.53
C TYR A 222 -13.63 -2.74 3.36
N LEU A 223 -13.51 -3.39 2.21
CA LEU A 223 -14.27 -3.04 1.01
C LEU A 223 -15.76 -3.33 1.17
N ASP A 224 -16.12 -4.43 1.84
CA ASP A 224 -17.51 -4.76 2.15
C ASP A 224 -18.13 -3.73 3.10
N ASN A 225 -17.41 -3.35 4.15
CA ASN A 225 -17.84 -2.29 5.07
C ASN A 225 -17.97 -0.94 4.36
N LEU A 226 -17.00 -0.58 3.50
CA LEU A 226 -17.07 0.64 2.71
C LEU A 226 -18.31 0.65 1.82
N LYS A 227 -18.57 -0.44 1.09
CA LYS A 227 -19.77 -0.58 0.25
C LYS A 227 -21.05 -0.34 1.05
N PHE A 228 -21.18 -1.04 2.19
CA PHE A 228 -22.34 -0.89 3.07
C PHE A 228 -22.53 0.56 3.53
N ARG A 229 -21.46 1.22 3.97
CA ARG A 229 -21.53 2.62 4.42
C ARG A 229 -21.87 3.61 3.31
N LEU A 230 -21.36 3.39 2.10
CA LEU A 230 -21.69 4.21 0.93
C LEU A 230 -23.18 4.06 0.56
N GLU A 231 -23.72 2.84 0.65
CA GLU A 231 -25.15 2.58 0.45
C GLU A 231 -26.01 3.26 1.55
N GLU A 232 -25.58 3.22 2.82
CA GLU A 232 -26.28 3.89 3.93
C GLU A 232 -26.41 5.40 3.75
N ILE A 233 -25.39 6.07 3.18
CA ILE A 233 -25.47 7.52 2.88
C ILE A 233 -26.22 7.82 1.58
N GLY A 234 -26.72 6.80 0.88
CA GLY A 234 -27.53 6.93 -0.33
C GLY A 234 -26.74 7.06 -1.63
N LEU A 235 -25.48 6.64 -1.66
CA LEU A 235 -24.69 6.57 -2.89
C LEU A 235 -25.19 5.40 -3.75
N GLN A 236 -25.53 5.63 -5.01
CA GLN A 236 -26.12 4.62 -5.92
C GLN A 236 -25.27 4.33 -7.16
N CYS A 237 -24.07 4.88 -7.22
CA CYS A 237 -23.21 4.81 -8.39
C CYS A 237 -22.20 3.65 -8.33
N PRO A 238 -21.54 3.34 -9.46
CA PRO A 238 -20.44 2.38 -9.47
C PRO A 238 -19.28 2.84 -8.56
N VAL A 239 -18.83 1.92 -7.70
CA VAL A 239 -17.64 2.06 -6.85
C VAL A 239 -16.47 1.40 -7.56
N LEU A 240 -15.52 2.23 -8.00
CA LEU A 240 -14.31 1.79 -8.70
C LEU A 240 -13.07 2.08 -7.87
N LEU A 241 -12.08 1.21 -7.98
CA LEU A 241 -10.82 1.32 -7.26
C LEU A 241 -9.67 1.56 -8.22
N MET A 242 -8.75 2.42 -7.83
CA MET A 242 -7.48 2.61 -8.53
C MET A 242 -6.59 1.38 -8.31
N THR A 243 -5.93 0.93 -9.37
CA THR A 243 -4.96 -0.16 -9.33
C THR A 243 -3.54 0.38 -9.39
N SER A 244 -2.56 -0.42 -8.95
CA SER A 244 -1.12 -0.09 -9.03
C SER A 244 -0.66 0.29 -10.44
N GLY A 245 -1.29 -0.32 -11.46
CA GLY A 245 -0.98 -0.07 -12.88
C GLY A 245 -1.66 1.17 -13.47
N GLY A 246 -2.40 1.94 -12.66
CA GLY A 246 -3.08 3.15 -13.10
C GLY A 246 -4.43 2.92 -13.80
N GLY A 247 -4.93 1.68 -13.80
CA GLY A 247 -6.28 1.36 -14.27
C GLY A 247 -7.31 1.41 -13.14
N LEU A 248 -8.59 1.33 -13.50
CA LEU A 248 -9.70 1.18 -12.54
C LEU A 248 -10.19 -0.28 -12.50
N THR A 249 -10.66 -0.71 -11.33
CA THR A 249 -11.23 -2.05 -11.12
C THR A 249 -12.49 -2.00 -10.28
N THR A 250 -13.32 -3.05 -10.33
CA THR A 250 -14.53 -3.16 -9.51
C THR A 250 -14.19 -3.60 -8.08
N LEU A 251 -15.11 -3.34 -7.15
CA LEU A 251 -15.02 -3.79 -5.76
C LEU A 251 -14.83 -5.32 -5.67
N ASP A 252 -15.61 -6.10 -6.42
CA ASP A 252 -15.51 -7.56 -6.41
C ASP A 252 -14.11 -8.05 -6.84
N THR A 253 -13.56 -7.44 -7.88
CA THR A 253 -12.21 -7.78 -8.37
C THR A 253 -11.14 -7.33 -7.39
N ALA A 254 -11.30 -6.17 -6.77
CA ALA A 254 -10.42 -5.65 -5.74
C ALA A 254 -10.43 -6.51 -4.47
N SER A 255 -11.59 -7.03 -4.04
CA SER A 255 -11.69 -7.97 -2.92
C SER A 255 -11.05 -9.32 -3.24
N LYS A 256 -11.13 -9.80 -4.49
CA LYS A 256 -10.48 -11.05 -4.91
C LYS A 256 -8.95 -10.89 -5.10
N PHE A 257 -8.52 -9.77 -5.68
CA PHE A 257 -7.12 -9.47 -6.02
C PHE A 257 -6.56 -8.18 -5.37
N PRO A 258 -6.64 -8.02 -4.05
CA PRO A 258 -6.25 -6.77 -3.39
C PRO A 258 -4.77 -6.43 -3.53
N ILE A 259 -3.93 -7.41 -3.89
CA ILE A 259 -2.52 -7.15 -4.19
C ILE A 259 -2.33 -6.12 -5.32
N ARG A 260 -3.33 -5.98 -6.21
CA ARG A 260 -3.33 -5.00 -7.32
C ARG A 260 -3.67 -3.58 -6.88
N LEU A 261 -3.92 -3.35 -5.59
CA LEU A 261 -4.22 -2.03 -5.00
C LEU A 261 -3.01 -1.44 -4.27
N VAL A 262 -1.92 -2.20 -4.15
CA VAL A 262 -0.64 -1.74 -3.58
C VAL A 262 -0.17 -0.52 -4.37
N GLU A 263 0.21 0.57 -3.71
CA GLU A 263 0.57 1.84 -4.39
C GLU A 263 -0.51 2.44 -5.31
N SER A 264 -1.80 2.18 -5.05
CA SER A 264 -2.89 2.71 -5.89
C SER A 264 -3.05 4.24 -5.83
N GLY A 265 -2.92 4.87 -4.66
CA GLY A 265 -3.01 6.33 -4.53
C GLY A 265 -1.97 7.09 -5.37
N PRO A 266 -0.67 6.80 -5.19
CA PRO A 266 0.41 7.42 -5.96
C PRO A 266 0.30 7.20 -7.48
N ALA A 267 -0.24 6.06 -7.92
CA ALA A 267 -0.50 5.81 -9.33
C ALA A 267 -1.45 6.87 -9.93
N GLY A 268 -2.45 7.30 -9.17
CA GLY A 268 -3.34 8.41 -9.56
C GLY A 268 -2.59 9.73 -9.75
N GLY A 269 -1.64 10.05 -8.86
CA GLY A 269 -0.80 11.24 -8.97
C GLY A 269 0.09 11.22 -10.22
N ALA A 270 0.68 10.07 -10.54
CA ALA A 270 1.48 9.89 -11.76
C ALA A 270 0.64 10.03 -13.05
N ILE A 271 -0.61 9.54 -13.04
CA ILE A 271 -1.55 9.73 -14.15
C ILE A 271 -1.91 11.20 -14.33
N LEU A 272 -2.23 11.89 -13.23
CA LEU A 272 -2.52 13.33 -13.26
C LEU A 272 -1.34 14.11 -13.84
N ALA A 273 -0.13 13.84 -13.36
CA ALA A 273 1.08 14.49 -13.86
C ALA A 273 1.32 14.18 -15.36
N SER A 274 0.99 12.98 -15.81
CA SER A 274 1.05 12.59 -17.23
C SER A 274 0.07 13.43 -18.07
N GLY A 275 -1.17 13.59 -17.60
CA GLY A 275 -2.17 14.46 -18.24
C GLY A 275 -1.73 15.93 -18.31
N ILE A 276 -1.26 16.48 -17.18
CA ILE A 276 -0.74 17.86 -17.12
C ILE A 276 0.45 18.03 -18.07
N SER A 277 1.34 17.04 -18.16
CA SER A 277 2.47 17.08 -19.07
C SER A 277 2.04 17.15 -20.54
N ALA A 278 0.98 16.45 -20.92
CA ALA A 278 0.40 16.51 -22.27
C ALA A 278 -0.23 17.88 -22.54
N ASP A 279 -1.03 18.40 -21.60
CA ASP A 279 -1.70 19.69 -21.72
C ASP A 279 -0.69 20.85 -21.87
N LEU A 280 0.46 20.74 -21.19
CA LEU A 280 1.55 21.73 -21.24
C LEU A 280 2.60 21.42 -22.32
N ASN A 281 2.45 20.33 -23.07
CA ASN A 281 3.42 19.84 -24.06
C ASN A 281 4.86 19.70 -23.48
N LEU A 282 4.96 19.14 -22.27
CA LEU A 282 6.20 18.81 -21.57
C LEU A 282 6.54 17.33 -21.76
N HIS A 283 7.49 17.03 -22.64
CA HIS A 283 7.84 15.65 -23.00
C HIS A 283 8.62 14.89 -21.93
N LYS A 284 9.26 15.60 -20.98
CA LYS A 284 10.10 14.99 -19.93
C LYS A 284 9.78 15.64 -18.59
N VAL A 285 9.10 14.89 -17.74
CA VAL A 285 8.61 15.38 -16.44
C VAL A 285 8.99 14.39 -15.35
N ILE A 286 9.33 14.93 -14.19
CA ILE A 286 9.42 14.18 -12.95
C ILE A 286 8.24 14.60 -12.08
N SER A 287 7.35 13.67 -11.74
CA SER A 287 6.35 13.91 -10.70
C SER A 287 6.97 13.61 -9.34
N PHE A 288 6.82 14.54 -8.40
CA PHE A 288 7.31 14.41 -7.03
C PHE A 288 6.14 14.63 -6.06
N ASP A 289 5.80 13.59 -5.30
CA ASP A 289 4.77 13.62 -4.26
C ASP A 289 5.39 13.30 -2.90
N MET A 290 5.32 14.22 -1.94
CA MET A 290 5.88 14.05 -0.60
C MET A 290 4.78 14.14 0.45
N GLY A 291 4.53 13.01 1.11
CA GLY A 291 3.60 12.90 2.23
C GLY A 291 4.28 13.06 3.60
N GLY A 292 3.58 12.63 4.65
CA GLY A 292 4.11 12.62 6.02
C GLY A 292 5.14 11.51 6.30
N THR A 293 5.17 10.45 5.51
CA THR A 293 6.01 9.27 5.76
C THR A 293 7.03 9.03 4.66
N THR A 294 6.60 9.15 3.40
CA THR A 294 7.43 8.85 2.23
C THR A 294 7.24 9.88 1.13
N ALA A 295 8.23 9.95 0.25
CA ALA A 295 8.19 10.70 -1.00
C ALA A 295 8.26 9.72 -2.17
N LYS A 296 7.53 10.03 -3.24
CA LYS A 296 7.40 9.19 -4.43
C LYS A 296 7.74 9.98 -5.66
N ILE A 297 8.54 9.36 -6.52
CA ILE A 297 9.07 9.95 -7.73
C ILE A 297 8.66 9.05 -8.90
N CYS A 298 8.04 9.63 -9.92
CA CYS A 298 7.77 8.95 -11.19
C CYS A 298 8.40 9.72 -12.34
N LEU A 299 9.03 8.99 -13.25
CA LEU A 299 9.52 9.53 -14.51
C LEU A 299 8.43 9.39 -15.57
N ILE A 300 8.11 10.51 -16.22
CA ILE A 300 7.14 10.60 -17.30
C ILE A 300 7.90 11.01 -18.55
N ASP A 301 7.84 10.17 -19.57
CA ASP A 301 8.50 10.38 -20.87
C ASP A 301 7.44 10.29 -21.97
N GLU A 302 7.45 11.27 -22.87
CA GLU A 302 6.45 11.39 -23.94
C GLU A 302 5.00 11.28 -23.43
N PHE A 303 4.72 11.95 -22.31
CA PHE A 303 3.40 12.00 -21.64
C PHE A 303 2.92 10.68 -21.03
N GLU A 304 3.78 9.65 -20.97
CA GLU A 304 3.45 8.37 -20.37
C GLU A 304 4.29 8.10 -19.11
N ALA A 305 3.61 7.80 -18.00
CA ALA A 305 4.26 7.26 -16.82
C ALA A 305 4.81 5.85 -17.13
N GLN A 306 6.08 5.61 -16.78
CA GLN A 306 6.71 4.31 -16.98
C GLN A 306 5.98 3.20 -16.21
N ARG A 307 5.89 2.01 -16.81
CA ARG A 307 5.21 0.86 -16.22
C ARG A 307 6.18 -0.31 -16.07
N ALA A 308 6.06 -1.01 -14.95
CA ALA A 308 6.79 -2.22 -14.67
C ALA A 308 5.84 -3.40 -14.41
N ARG A 309 6.37 -4.61 -14.50
CA ARG A 309 5.67 -5.87 -14.13
C ARG A 309 6.21 -6.50 -12.86
N GLU A 310 7.28 -5.93 -12.31
CA GLU A 310 7.91 -6.35 -11.07
C GLU A 310 7.95 -5.14 -10.14
N PHE A 311 7.54 -5.35 -8.89
CA PHE A 311 7.55 -4.35 -7.83
C PHE A 311 8.13 -4.97 -6.56
N GLU A 312 8.73 -4.15 -5.70
CA GLU A 312 9.21 -4.60 -4.39
C GLU A 312 8.54 -3.79 -3.30
N VAL A 313 7.75 -4.46 -2.46
CA VAL A 313 7.11 -3.82 -1.30
C VAL A 313 8.06 -3.86 -0.11
N GLY A 314 8.13 -2.77 0.65
CA GLY A 314 8.80 -2.74 1.95
C GLY A 314 10.30 -3.00 1.86
N ARG A 315 11.00 -2.27 0.98
CA ARG A 315 12.46 -2.33 0.85
C ARG A 315 13.13 -2.03 2.21
N GLN A 316 13.87 -2.99 2.74
CA GLN A 316 14.53 -2.89 4.05
C GLN A 316 15.84 -2.10 3.99
N ALA A 317 16.52 -2.08 2.83
CA ALA A 317 17.74 -1.32 2.62
C ALA A 317 17.47 -0.18 1.63
N ARG A 318 17.61 1.07 2.10
CA ARG A 318 17.50 2.28 1.27
C ARG A 318 18.39 2.13 0.04
N PHE A 319 17.81 2.34 -1.15
CA PHE A 319 18.49 2.34 -2.45
C PHE A 319 19.01 0.99 -2.99
N PHE A 320 18.77 -0.15 -2.31
CA PHE A 320 19.15 -1.46 -2.83
C PHE A 320 17.92 -2.25 -3.31
N LYS A 321 17.80 -2.41 -4.64
CA LYS A 321 16.84 -3.32 -5.28
C LYS A 321 17.13 -4.76 -4.83
N GLY A 322 16.09 -5.49 -4.43
CA GLY A 322 16.15 -6.86 -3.91
C GLY A 322 16.05 -6.95 -2.38
N SER A 323 15.93 -5.81 -1.69
CA SER A 323 15.75 -5.75 -0.22
C SER A 323 14.29 -5.72 0.24
N GLY A 324 13.33 -5.79 -0.69
CA GLY A 324 11.90 -5.85 -0.41
C GLY A 324 11.29 -7.21 -0.78
N LEU A 325 9.98 -7.34 -0.57
CA LEU A 325 9.21 -8.49 -1.01
C LEU A 325 8.87 -8.35 -2.50
N PRO A 326 9.33 -9.26 -3.39
CA PRO A 326 9.07 -9.15 -4.81
C PRO A 326 7.64 -9.55 -5.16
N LEU A 327 6.96 -8.67 -5.89
CA LEU A 327 5.62 -8.87 -6.43
C LEU A 327 5.64 -8.76 -7.96
N ARG A 328 4.88 -9.63 -8.61
CA ARG A 328 4.67 -9.67 -10.05
C ARG A 328 3.26 -9.17 -10.36
N ILE A 329 3.12 -7.84 -10.43
CA ILE A 329 1.86 -7.16 -10.75
C ILE A 329 2.15 -5.98 -11.70
N PRO A 330 1.21 -5.59 -12.58
CA PRO A 330 1.33 -4.36 -13.34
C PRO A 330 1.35 -3.16 -12.39
N VAL A 331 2.42 -2.35 -12.44
CA VAL A 331 2.57 -1.14 -11.63
C VAL A 331 3.04 0.02 -12.49
N ILE A 332 2.70 1.24 -12.08
CA ILE A 332 3.45 2.43 -12.49
C ILE A 332 4.79 2.39 -11.74
N GLU A 333 5.88 2.52 -12.48
CA GLU A 333 7.23 2.50 -11.92
C GLU A 333 7.48 3.80 -11.16
N MET A 334 7.77 3.63 -9.86
CA MET A 334 8.04 4.74 -8.96
C MET A 334 9.24 4.42 -8.09
N VAL A 335 10.01 5.46 -7.77
CA VAL A 335 11.04 5.41 -6.75
C VAL A 335 10.44 5.96 -5.46
N GLU A 336 10.40 5.12 -4.43
CA GLU A 336 10.02 5.55 -3.10
C GLU A 336 11.26 5.91 -2.28
N ILE A 337 11.19 7.06 -1.63
CA ILE A 337 12.17 7.55 -0.67
C ILE A 337 11.48 7.58 0.69
N GLY A 338 12.05 6.87 1.66
CA GLY A 338 11.57 6.84 3.06
C GLY A 338 11.87 8.15 3.80
N ALA A 339 11.47 9.27 3.24
CA ALA A 339 11.56 10.61 3.81
C ALA A 339 10.25 11.36 3.50
N GLY A 340 9.65 11.94 4.52
CA GLY A 340 8.39 12.68 4.46
C GLY A 340 8.33 13.71 5.59
N GLY A 341 7.26 14.50 5.66
CA GLY A 341 7.13 15.56 6.67
C GLY A 341 7.30 15.08 8.12
N GLY A 342 6.82 13.88 8.44
CA GLY A 342 6.94 13.25 9.76
C GLY A 342 8.25 12.48 9.99
N SER A 343 9.20 12.45 9.06
CA SER A 343 10.47 11.74 9.27
C SER A 343 11.24 12.36 10.44
N ILE A 344 11.68 11.49 11.36
CA ILE A 344 12.25 11.92 12.63
C ILE A 344 13.72 12.30 12.43
N ALA A 345 14.05 13.53 12.82
CA ALA A 345 15.40 14.05 12.86
C ALA A 345 16.13 13.60 14.14
N ARG A 346 17.43 13.29 14.01
CA ARG A 346 18.31 12.99 15.14
C ARG A 346 19.75 13.41 14.85
N VAL A 347 20.54 13.47 15.90
CA VAL A 347 22.01 13.58 15.82
C VAL A 347 22.61 12.20 16.00
N ASP A 348 23.46 11.77 15.07
CA ASP A 348 24.15 10.48 15.13
C ASP A 348 25.43 10.54 16.00
N GLY A 349 26.14 9.42 16.12
CA GLY A 349 27.38 9.34 16.90
C GLY A 349 28.57 10.13 16.31
N LEU A 350 28.44 10.66 15.09
CA LEU A 350 29.42 11.52 14.42
C LEU A 350 29.02 13.00 14.46
N ASN A 351 28.01 13.36 15.26
CA ASN A 351 27.44 14.70 15.36
C ASN A 351 26.88 15.22 14.03
N GLN A 352 26.33 14.33 13.20
CA GLN A 352 25.63 14.69 11.97
C GLN A 352 24.12 14.63 12.16
N ILE A 353 23.40 15.55 11.53
CA ILE A 353 21.94 15.51 11.46
C ILE A 353 21.56 14.40 10.48
N THR A 354 20.68 13.49 10.91
CA THR A 354 20.17 12.40 10.09
C THR A 354 18.64 12.37 10.16
N ILE A 355 18.01 12.12 9.00
CA ILE A 355 16.54 12.14 8.85
C ILE A 355 15.99 10.75 8.49
N GLY A 356 15.05 10.28 9.31
CA GLY A 356 14.45 8.96 9.19
C GLY A 356 15.41 7.82 9.53
N PRO A 357 15.15 6.58 9.10
CA PRO A 357 14.04 6.17 8.22
C PRO A 357 12.67 6.14 8.90
N ASP A 358 12.63 6.13 10.23
CA ASP A 358 11.40 6.15 11.02
C ASP A 358 10.66 7.50 10.93
N SER A 359 9.33 7.42 10.97
CA SER A 359 8.42 8.56 10.89
C SER A 359 7.48 8.57 12.09
N ALA A 360 7.09 9.78 12.50
CA ALA A 360 6.13 10.01 13.57
C ALA A 360 4.66 9.72 13.15
N GLY A 361 4.38 9.55 11.86
CA GLY A 361 3.04 9.25 11.33
C GLY A 361 2.01 10.34 11.65
N ALA A 362 0.75 9.95 11.85
CA ALA A 362 -0.33 10.84 12.31
C ALA A 362 -0.50 10.86 13.83
N GLU A 363 -0.12 9.75 14.47
CA GLU A 363 -0.22 9.49 15.89
C GLU A 363 1.03 8.68 16.31
N PRO A 364 1.92 9.24 17.15
CA PRO A 364 1.77 10.51 17.89
C PRO A 364 2.00 11.77 17.04
N GLY A 365 2.49 11.63 15.80
CA GLY A 365 2.71 12.73 14.84
C GLY A 365 3.90 13.65 15.17
N PRO A 366 4.18 14.63 14.29
CA PRO A 366 5.09 15.74 14.58
C PRO A 366 4.82 16.39 15.94
N ALA A 367 5.86 16.91 16.60
CA ALA A 367 5.72 17.52 17.92
C ALA A 367 4.69 18.67 17.91
N ALA A 368 4.69 19.45 16.82
CA ALA A 368 3.74 20.52 16.58
C ALA A 368 2.26 20.07 16.58
N TYR A 369 1.95 18.80 16.35
CA TYR A 369 0.56 18.33 16.38
C TYR A 369 0.03 18.22 17.82
N GLY A 370 0.90 18.22 18.83
CA GLY A 370 0.50 18.23 20.23
C GLY A 370 -0.19 16.96 20.73
N ARG A 371 0.06 15.82 20.08
CA ARG A 371 -0.55 14.51 20.36
C ARG A 371 0.37 13.52 21.08
N GLY A 372 1.41 14.03 21.75
CA GLY A 372 2.39 13.23 22.48
C GLY A 372 3.67 12.92 21.70
N GLY A 373 3.81 13.42 20.47
CA GLY A 373 5.06 13.36 19.71
C GLY A 373 6.09 14.28 20.36
N GLY A 374 7.26 13.75 20.72
CA GLY A 374 8.33 14.52 21.38
C GLY A 374 9.62 14.67 20.57
N ARG A 375 9.74 13.96 19.44
CA ARG A 375 10.92 13.95 18.58
C ARG A 375 10.71 14.95 17.43
N PRO A 376 11.74 15.73 17.03
CA PRO A 376 11.60 16.69 15.93
C PRO A 376 11.46 15.99 14.58
N THR A 377 10.66 16.57 13.69
CA THR A 377 10.41 16.09 12.33
C THR A 377 10.68 17.18 11.28
N ILE A 378 10.65 16.84 9.98
CA ILE A 378 10.73 17.83 8.89
C ILE A 378 9.62 18.88 9.03
N THR A 379 8.38 18.45 9.31
CA THR A 379 7.24 19.35 9.53
C THR A 379 7.49 20.29 10.70
N ASP A 380 8.10 19.82 11.80
CA ASP A 380 8.45 20.70 12.93
C ASP A 380 9.48 21.76 12.51
N ALA A 381 10.46 21.39 11.70
CA ALA A 381 11.45 22.33 11.16
C ALA A 381 10.81 23.37 10.23
N ASP A 382 9.95 22.95 9.30
CA ASP A 382 9.24 23.86 8.39
C ASP A 382 8.29 24.81 9.14
N ILE A 383 7.62 24.33 10.21
CA ILE A 383 6.83 25.17 11.11
C ILE A 383 7.71 26.20 11.82
N HIS A 384 8.84 25.76 12.39
CA HIS A 384 9.74 26.64 13.14
C HIS A 384 10.43 27.68 12.24
N LEU A 385 10.66 27.35 10.97
CA LEU A 385 11.17 28.27 9.95
C LEU A 385 10.10 29.21 9.38
N GLY A 386 8.82 29.04 9.76
CA GLY A 386 7.71 29.84 9.24
C GLY A 386 7.35 29.56 7.78
N ARG A 387 7.70 28.37 7.27
CA ARG A 387 7.35 27.93 5.90
C ARG A 387 5.91 27.42 5.80
N ILE A 388 5.35 26.98 6.93
CA ILE A 388 3.97 26.50 7.03
C ILE A 388 3.09 27.58 7.66
N ASP A 389 2.00 27.92 6.98
CA ASP A 389 0.94 28.77 7.53
C ASP A 389 0.15 27.99 8.58
N LEU A 390 0.25 28.45 9.84
CA LEU A 390 -0.30 27.76 11.00
C LEU A 390 -1.83 27.75 11.02
N GLU A 391 -2.47 28.83 10.57
CA GLU A 391 -3.94 28.98 10.65
C GLU A 391 -4.64 28.17 9.55
N ARG A 392 -3.97 27.95 8.43
CA ARG A 392 -4.53 27.25 7.26
C ARG A 392 -4.12 25.80 7.15
N PHE A 393 -3.29 25.30 8.07
CA PHE A 393 -2.81 23.93 8.02
C PHE A 393 -3.98 22.92 8.03
N ALA A 394 -3.94 21.97 7.09
CA ALA A 394 -5.03 21.01 6.86
C ALA A 394 -6.43 21.66 6.74
N GLY A 395 -6.52 22.84 6.10
CA GLY A 395 -7.77 23.58 5.95
C GLY A 395 -8.27 24.20 7.26
N GLY A 396 -7.38 24.46 8.21
CA GLY A 396 -7.70 25.01 9.54
C GLY A 396 -8.27 23.98 10.52
N LYS A 397 -8.33 22.69 10.15
CA LYS A 397 -8.87 21.61 10.99
C LYS A 397 -7.88 21.05 12.00
N VAL A 398 -6.58 21.36 11.86
CA VAL A 398 -5.51 20.88 12.76
C VAL A 398 -4.80 22.08 13.37
N GLU A 399 -4.98 22.27 14.67
CA GLU A 399 -4.27 23.29 15.44
C GLU A 399 -2.81 22.87 15.65
N LEU A 400 -1.88 23.70 15.21
CA LEU A 400 -0.45 23.48 15.37
C LEU A 400 0.08 24.21 16.61
N LYS A 401 1.09 23.61 17.27
CA LYS A 401 1.77 24.14 18.46
C LYS A 401 3.24 24.42 18.16
N PRO A 402 3.59 25.61 17.62
CA PRO A 402 4.95 25.96 17.24
C PRO A 402 5.96 25.83 18.40
N ASP A 403 5.54 26.12 19.63
CA ASP A 403 6.39 26.00 20.81
C ASP A 403 6.88 24.56 21.03
N LEU A 404 6.05 23.56 20.71
CA LEU A 404 6.44 22.16 20.81
C LEU A 404 7.44 21.78 19.73
N ALA A 405 7.28 22.29 18.50
CA ALA A 405 8.25 22.12 17.43
C ALA A 405 9.62 22.72 17.82
N ALA A 406 9.62 23.97 18.29
CA ALA A 406 10.80 24.68 18.74
C ALA A 406 11.52 23.94 19.88
N SER A 407 10.76 23.43 20.85
CA SER A 407 11.30 22.69 22.00
C SER A 407 11.88 21.33 21.60
N ALA A 408 11.24 20.61 20.68
CA ALA A 408 11.75 19.34 20.16
C ALA A 408 13.05 19.55 19.36
N LEU A 409 13.09 20.55 18.47
CA LEU A 409 14.28 20.89 17.68
C LEU A 409 15.45 21.32 18.58
N ARG A 410 15.16 22.12 19.61
CA ARG A 410 16.16 22.52 20.59
C ARG A 410 16.73 21.32 21.33
N SER A 411 15.88 20.51 21.95
CA SER A 411 16.35 19.43 22.84
C SER A 411 17.11 18.33 22.10
N ASP A 412 16.63 17.92 20.93
CA ASP A 412 17.15 16.73 20.24
C ASP A 412 18.26 17.00 19.24
N ILE A 413 18.36 18.23 18.73
CA ILE A 413 19.34 18.66 17.74
C ILE A 413 20.16 19.83 18.27
N GLY A 414 19.52 20.94 18.63
CA GLY A 414 20.18 22.19 19.02
C GLY A 414 21.14 22.04 20.21
N ASP A 415 20.66 21.53 21.34
CA ASP A 415 21.44 21.36 22.56
C ASP A 415 22.58 20.34 22.38
N LYS A 416 22.44 19.37 21.45
CA LYS A 416 23.50 18.37 21.16
C LYS A 416 24.59 18.90 20.23
N LEU A 417 24.25 19.81 19.33
CA LEU A 417 25.17 20.40 18.36
C LEU A 417 25.60 21.83 18.74
N GLU A 418 25.17 22.31 19.90
CA GLU A 418 25.39 23.69 20.36
C GLU A 418 24.85 24.75 19.38
N LEU A 419 23.71 24.45 18.75
CA LEU A 419 23.05 25.30 17.77
C LEU A 419 21.76 25.93 18.34
N PRO A 420 21.44 27.18 18.00
CA PRO A 420 20.11 27.73 18.23
C PRO A 420 19.04 26.87 17.53
N SER A 421 17.83 26.80 18.10
CA SER A 421 16.72 26.01 17.54
C SER A 421 16.38 26.35 16.09
N LEU A 422 16.54 27.62 15.68
CA LEU A 422 16.35 28.03 14.30
C LEU A 422 17.41 27.45 13.35
N MET A 423 18.68 27.40 13.76
CA MET A 423 19.74 26.76 12.97
C MET A 423 19.58 25.25 12.93
N ALA A 424 19.11 24.64 14.04
CA ALA A 424 18.74 23.23 14.05
C ALA A 424 17.64 22.94 13.02
N ALA A 425 16.63 23.80 12.90
CA ALA A 425 15.58 23.67 11.88
C ALA A 425 16.13 23.78 10.45
N TYR A 426 17.00 24.76 10.16
CA TYR A 426 17.68 24.85 8.86
C TYR A 426 18.43 23.56 8.53
N GLY A 427 19.25 23.08 9.47
CA GLY A 427 20.02 21.84 9.29
C GLY A 427 19.13 20.60 9.07
N VAL A 428 17.95 20.54 9.68
CA VAL A 428 16.97 19.47 9.42
C VAL A 428 16.41 19.54 7.99
N THR A 429 16.20 20.74 7.45
CA THR A 429 15.60 20.89 6.11
C THR A 429 16.59 20.80 4.94
N GLU A 430 17.89 20.97 5.20
CA GLU A 430 18.94 20.82 4.17
C GLU A 430 19.38 19.37 3.96
N MET A 431 19.15 18.50 4.95
CA MET A 431 19.48 17.07 4.93
C MET A 431 18.33 16.23 4.36
#